data_AF-A0A3N1QIV8-F1
#
_entry.id   AF-A0A3N1QIV8-F1
#
_cell.length_a   1.000
_cell.length_b   1.000
_cell.length_c   1.000
_cell.angle_alpha   90.00
_cell.angle_beta   90.00
_cell.angle_gamma   90.00
#
_symmetry.space_group_name_H-M   'P 1'
#
loop_
_entity.id
_entity.type
_entity.pdbx_description
1 polymer ?
#
loop_
_entity_poly.entity_id
_entity_poly.type
_entity_poly.pdbx_seq_one_letter_code
_entity_poly.pdbx_strand_id
1 'polypeptide(L)'
;MEVRTAAGAAADMYGPFTNERLLGRALQGKRDGVVVATKFGNVTDPEVRKNRPIDGRPDYVKKSVEGSLERLGIDYIDLYYQHRVDTRVPIEDTVGAMAELVAEGKVRHLGLSEAAPATIRRAHAVHPITALQTEYSLWSREPEDEILRTVRELGIGFVPYSPLGRGFLTGRIRTVDDLDDDDFRRFNPRFQGDNLQGNIRHRRGRRHDRAGSRGRPGPDRPRVAPLEGHRHRPHPRHEAPALPPSGVEGSLVAQGSLRDDNQRPLTGRGGGGARLGPS
;
A
#
# COMPACT_ATOMS: atom_id res chain seq x y z
N MET A 1 -12.13 -7.35 -22.04
CA MET A 1 -12.62 -6.58 -20.88
C MET A 1 -11.49 -5.67 -20.43
N GLU A 2 -11.61 -4.37 -20.69
CA GLU A 2 -10.56 -3.38 -20.41
C GLU A 2 -10.59 -3.09 -18.90
N VAL A 3 -9.67 -3.69 -18.14
CA VAL A 3 -9.55 -3.43 -16.69
C VAL A 3 -8.96 -2.05 -16.51
N ARG A 4 -9.82 -1.03 -16.50
CA ARG A 4 -9.44 0.32 -16.09
C ARG A 4 -9.55 0.38 -14.57
N THR A 5 -8.49 -0.04 -13.91
CA THR A 5 -8.33 0.10 -12.47
C THR A 5 -8.28 1.59 -12.13
N ALA A 6 -9.42 2.18 -11.76
CA ALA A 6 -9.41 3.42 -11.02
C ALA A 6 -9.02 3.09 -9.58
N ALA A 7 -7.74 2.78 -9.36
CA ALA A 7 -7.16 2.87 -8.03
C ALA A 7 -6.94 4.35 -7.73
N GLY A 8 -8.04 5.09 -7.61
CA GLY A 8 -8.04 6.23 -6.74
C GLY A 8 -7.72 5.66 -5.38
N ALA A 9 -6.60 6.04 -4.79
CA ALA A 9 -6.46 5.97 -3.36
C ALA A 9 -7.50 6.94 -2.78
N ALA A 10 -8.76 6.53 -2.76
CA ALA A 10 -9.77 7.09 -1.92
C ALA A 10 -9.58 6.43 -0.56
N ALA A 11 -8.58 6.94 0.12
CA ALA A 11 -8.79 7.22 1.52
C ALA A 11 -9.09 8.72 1.54
N ASP A 12 -10.00 9.15 2.39
CA ASP A 12 -9.90 10.31 3.28
C ASP A 12 -8.65 11.22 3.21
N MET A 13 -7.49 10.68 2.85
CA MET A 13 -6.20 11.32 2.68
C MET A 13 -5.97 12.15 1.39
N TYR A 14 -6.57 11.82 0.23
CA TYR A 14 -6.22 12.49 -1.05
C TYR A 14 -7.28 13.50 -1.49
N GLY A 15 -7.18 14.74 -1.00
CA GLY A 15 -8.22 15.75 -1.19
C GLY A 15 -9.50 15.28 -0.50
N PRO A 16 -9.75 15.64 0.77
CA PRO A 16 -10.81 15.01 1.55
C PRO A 16 -12.13 15.06 0.76
N PHE A 17 -12.63 13.88 0.41
CA PHE A 17 -13.88 13.65 -0.32
C PHE A 17 -13.94 14.17 -1.77
N THR A 18 -12.92 14.86 -2.30
CA THR A 18 -12.95 15.43 -3.65
C THR A 18 -12.63 14.41 -4.74
N ASN A 19 -11.72 13.48 -4.47
CA ASN A 19 -11.35 12.44 -5.44
C ASN A 19 -12.49 11.48 -5.77
N GLU A 20 -13.25 11.01 -4.77
CA GLU A 20 -14.39 10.14 -5.02
C GLU A 20 -15.49 10.86 -5.80
N ARG A 21 -15.74 12.14 -5.50
CA ARG A 21 -16.69 12.96 -6.28
C ARG A 21 -16.25 13.18 -7.73
N LEU A 22 -14.95 13.39 -7.95
CA LEU A 22 -14.37 13.50 -9.30
C LEU A 22 -14.51 12.18 -10.07
N LEU A 23 -14.19 11.06 -9.41
CA LEU A 23 -14.32 9.74 -10.00
C LEU A 23 -15.79 9.42 -10.29
N GLY A 24 -16.71 9.71 -9.36
CA GLY A 24 -18.14 9.50 -9.54
C GLY A 24 -18.69 10.18 -10.79
N ARG A 25 -18.31 11.44 -11.05
CA ARG A 25 -18.65 12.12 -12.30
C ARG A 25 -18.10 11.41 -13.54
N ALA A 26 -16.89 10.88 -13.47
CA ALA A 26 -16.28 10.14 -14.58
C ALA A 26 -16.93 8.75 -14.81
N LEU A 27 -17.57 8.18 -13.80
CA LEU A 27 -18.22 6.87 -13.83
C LEU A 27 -19.65 6.89 -14.39
N GLN A 28 -20.29 8.06 -14.49
CA GLN A 28 -21.65 8.18 -15.01
C GLN A 28 -21.80 7.52 -16.38
N GLY A 29 -22.74 6.57 -16.48
CA GLY A 29 -23.00 5.78 -17.70
C GLY A 29 -21.94 4.73 -18.05
N LYS A 30 -20.95 4.49 -17.18
CA LYS A 30 -19.80 3.59 -17.44
C LYS A 30 -19.57 2.56 -16.33
N ARG A 31 -20.47 2.45 -15.37
CA ARG A 31 -20.28 1.66 -14.15
C ARG A 31 -19.94 0.19 -14.42
N ASP A 32 -20.62 -0.46 -15.35
CA ASP A 32 -20.46 -1.90 -15.61
C ASP A 32 -19.16 -2.24 -16.34
N GLY A 33 -18.50 -1.24 -16.94
CA GLY A 33 -17.23 -1.39 -17.65
C GLY A 33 -16.00 -1.18 -16.77
N VAL A 34 -16.16 -0.90 -15.47
CA VAL A 34 -15.05 -0.53 -14.58
C VAL A 34 -15.04 -1.35 -13.30
N VAL A 35 -13.85 -1.53 -12.74
CA VAL A 35 -13.65 -2.06 -11.38
C VAL A 35 -13.30 -0.91 -10.47
N VAL A 36 -14.15 -0.64 -9.49
CA VAL A 36 -13.96 0.43 -8.51
C VAL A 36 -13.40 -0.14 -7.22
N ALA A 37 -12.24 0.36 -6.81
CA ALA A 37 -11.62 0.03 -5.54
C ALA A 37 -11.45 1.28 -4.68
N THR A 38 -11.91 1.23 -3.43
CA THR A 38 -11.76 2.33 -2.45
C THR A 38 -11.37 1.78 -1.08
N LYS A 39 -11.07 2.65 -0.11
CA LYS A 39 -10.54 2.27 1.20
C LYS A 39 -11.18 3.07 2.32
N PHE A 40 -11.14 2.54 3.54
CA PHE A 40 -11.54 3.24 4.75
C PHE A 40 -10.49 3.12 5.86
N GLY A 41 -10.75 3.78 6.98
CA GLY A 41 -10.04 3.54 8.24
C GLY A 41 -9.06 4.65 8.61
N ASN A 42 -8.77 5.61 7.73
CA ASN A 42 -8.01 6.80 8.11
C ASN A 42 -9.00 7.92 8.45
N VAL A 43 -9.20 8.22 9.74
CA VAL A 43 -10.17 9.22 10.15
C VAL A 43 -9.75 10.61 9.66
N THR A 44 -10.57 11.15 8.76
CA THR A 44 -10.46 12.52 8.25
C THR A 44 -11.12 13.48 9.20
N ASP A 45 -10.31 14.23 9.93
CA ASP A 45 -10.74 15.50 10.49
C ASP A 45 -10.18 16.62 9.59
N PRO A 46 -11.02 17.56 9.09
CA PRO A 46 -10.56 18.74 8.34
C PRO A 46 -9.49 19.55 9.10
N GLU A 47 -9.57 19.58 10.42
CA GLU A 47 -8.68 20.34 11.31
C GLU A 47 -7.40 19.57 11.65
N VAL A 48 -7.41 18.22 11.54
CA VAL A 48 -6.25 17.38 11.84
C VAL A 48 -5.61 16.84 10.55
N ARG A 49 -4.57 17.55 10.10
CA ARG A 49 -3.75 17.15 8.94
C ARG A 49 -2.64 16.14 9.27
N LYS A 50 -2.20 16.02 10.52
CA LYS A 50 -1.11 15.14 10.95
C LYS A 50 -1.61 14.10 11.96
N ASN A 51 -1.05 12.88 11.91
CA ASN A 51 -1.35 11.79 12.84
C ASN A 51 -2.84 11.44 12.96
N ARG A 52 -3.49 11.32 11.80
CA ARG A 52 -4.90 10.93 11.73
C ARG A 52 -5.11 9.57 12.41
N PRO A 53 -6.10 9.44 13.32
CA PRO A 53 -6.34 8.17 13.96
C PRO A 53 -6.79 7.15 12.92
N ILE A 54 -6.38 5.90 13.14
CA ILE A 54 -6.90 4.75 12.40
C ILE A 54 -8.18 4.31 13.12
N ASP A 55 -9.23 3.94 12.41
CA ASP A 55 -10.46 3.42 13.00
C ASP A 55 -10.95 2.17 12.27
N GLY A 56 -10.78 1.03 12.93
CA GLY A 56 -11.22 -0.28 12.45
C GLY A 56 -12.56 -0.73 13.02
N ARG A 57 -13.26 0.09 13.80
CA ARG A 57 -14.47 -0.35 14.51
C ARG A 57 -15.62 -0.65 13.54
N PRO A 58 -16.45 -1.67 13.83
CA PRO A 58 -17.56 -2.08 12.97
C PRO A 58 -18.51 -0.95 12.54
N ASP A 59 -18.83 -0.04 13.45
CA ASP A 59 -19.69 1.12 13.19
C ASP A 59 -19.05 2.10 12.19
N TYR A 60 -17.74 2.33 12.31
CA TYR A 60 -16.99 3.18 11.39
C TYR A 60 -16.85 2.54 10.00
N VAL A 61 -16.68 1.21 9.91
CA VAL A 61 -16.67 0.48 8.64
C VAL A 61 -17.97 0.76 7.87
N LYS A 62 -19.13 0.57 8.53
CA LYS A 62 -20.45 0.80 7.94
C LYS A 62 -20.65 2.26 7.55
N LYS A 63 -20.31 3.20 8.45
CA LYS A 63 -20.40 4.64 8.15
C LYS A 63 -19.55 5.03 6.94
N SER A 64 -18.36 4.46 6.81
CA SER A 64 -17.42 4.79 5.75
C SER A 64 -17.87 4.32 4.38
N VAL A 65 -18.50 3.14 4.30
CA VAL A 65 -18.99 2.63 3.01
C VAL A 65 -20.15 3.48 2.47
N GLU A 66 -21.09 3.89 3.33
CA GLU A 66 -22.21 4.76 2.92
C GLU A 66 -21.71 6.07 2.33
N GLY A 67 -20.79 6.73 3.02
CA GLY A 67 -20.20 7.98 2.52
C GLY A 67 -19.44 7.78 1.20
N SER A 68 -18.80 6.62 1.00
CA SER A 68 -18.08 6.32 -0.24
C SER A 68 -19.04 6.11 -1.41
N LEU A 69 -20.11 5.33 -1.20
CA LEU A 69 -21.15 5.07 -2.20
C LEU A 69 -21.84 6.38 -2.61
N GLU A 70 -22.21 7.23 -1.64
CA GLU A 70 -22.82 8.54 -1.89
C GLU A 70 -21.90 9.43 -2.75
N ARG A 71 -20.61 9.55 -2.38
CA ARG A 71 -19.66 10.40 -3.10
C ARG A 71 -19.34 9.90 -4.49
N LEU A 72 -19.29 8.59 -4.67
CA LEU A 72 -19.07 7.95 -5.96
C LEU A 72 -20.34 7.98 -6.83
N GLY A 73 -21.52 8.09 -6.23
CA GLY A 73 -22.80 8.00 -6.94
C GLY A 73 -23.01 6.63 -7.56
N ILE A 74 -22.69 5.56 -6.84
CA ILE A 74 -22.80 4.16 -7.27
C ILE A 74 -23.42 3.31 -6.17
N ASP A 75 -24.04 2.19 -6.54
CA ASP A 75 -24.74 1.31 -5.59
C ASP A 75 -23.84 0.25 -4.94
N TYR A 76 -22.68 -0.04 -5.56
CA TYR A 76 -21.73 -1.05 -5.06
C TYR A 76 -20.28 -0.73 -5.40
N ILE A 77 -19.37 -1.17 -4.52
CA ILE A 77 -17.91 -1.11 -4.68
C ILE A 77 -17.40 -2.52 -5.03
N ASP A 78 -16.55 -2.65 -6.04
CA ASP A 78 -16.01 -3.96 -6.42
C ASP A 78 -14.99 -4.49 -5.39
N LEU A 79 -14.12 -3.62 -4.88
CA LEU A 79 -13.10 -4.00 -3.90
C LEU A 79 -12.91 -2.95 -2.81
N TYR A 80 -13.23 -3.32 -1.57
CA TYR A 80 -13.15 -2.42 -0.42
C TYR A 80 -12.02 -2.80 0.52
N TYR A 81 -11.11 -1.86 0.79
CA TYR A 81 -9.94 -2.09 1.63
C TYR A 81 -10.06 -1.46 3.02
N GLN A 82 -9.61 -2.18 4.05
CA GLN A 82 -9.08 -1.50 5.23
C GLN A 82 -7.73 -0.89 4.87
N HIS A 83 -7.57 0.43 5.01
CA HIS A 83 -6.36 1.13 4.55
C HIS A 83 -5.14 0.90 5.45
N ARG A 84 -5.37 0.84 6.76
CA ARG A 84 -4.37 0.52 7.79
C ARG A 84 -5.05 -0.33 8.85
N VAL A 85 -4.32 -1.32 9.37
CA VAL A 85 -4.82 -2.15 10.47
C VAL A 85 -4.90 -1.31 11.75
N ASP A 86 -6.09 -1.22 12.34
CA ASP A 86 -6.26 -0.65 13.68
C ASP A 86 -5.79 -1.68 14.72
N THR A 87 -4.72 -1.38 15.46
CA THR A 87 -4.17 -2.31 16.46
C THR A 87 -5.00 -2.40 17.74
N ARG A 88 -6.02 -1.54 17.90
CA ARG A 88 -6.89 -1.51 19.08
C ARG A 88 -8.17 -2.34 18.87
N VAL A 89 -8.46 -2.72 17.64
CA VAL A 89 -9.65 -3.49 17.27
C VAL A 89 -9.19 -4.87 16.77
N PRO A 90 -9.74 -5.98 17.28
CA PRO A 90 -9.51 -7.29 16.69
C PRO A 90 -9.82 -7.28 15.20
N ILE A 91 -8.92 -7.84 14.38
CA ILE A 91 -9.11 -7.84 12.92
C ILE A 91 -10.40 -8.58 12.52
N GLU A 92 -10.82 -9.55 13.32
CA GLU A 92 -12.05 -10.31 13.12
C GLU A 92 -13.29 -9.42 13.21
N ASP A 93 -13.31 -8.45 14.12
CA ASP A 93 -14.44 -7.52 14.26
C ASP A 93 -14.52 -6.59 13.05
N THR A 94 -13.37 -6.06 12.59
CA THR A 94 -13.32 -5.22 11.40
C THR A 94 -13.76 -6.00 10.16
N VAL A 95 -13.19 -7.19 9.94
CA VAL A 95 -13.48 -8.00 8.73
C VAL A 95 -14.88 -8.59 8.80
N GLY A 96 -15.40 -8.91 9.98
CA GLY A 96 -16.79 -9.31 10.17
C GLY A 96 -17.76 -8.22 9.72
N ALA A 97 -17.53 -6.97 10.12
CA ALA A 97 -18.31 -5.83 9.63
C ALA A 97 -18.18 -5.63 8.12
N MET A 98 -16.99 -5.83 7.55
CA MET A 98 -16.80 -5.79 6.10
C MET A 98 -17.55 -6.91 5.38
N ALA A 99 -17.63 -8.11 5.97
CA ALA A 99 -18.36 -9.25 5.42
C ALA A 99 -19.88 -9.01 5.40
N GLU A 100 -20.42 -8.33 6.40
CA GLU A 100 -21.82 -7.90 6.40
C GLU A 100 -22.13 -6.99 5.19
N LEU A 101 -21.22 -6.08 4.84
CA LEU A 101 -21.38 -5.23 3.64
C LEU A 101 -21.36 -6.03 2.33
N VAL A 102 -20.69 -7.19 2.31
CA VAL A 102 -20.74 -8.12 1.18
C VAL A 102 -22.11 -8.79 1.12
N ALA A 103 -22.63 -9.27 2.26
CA ALA A 103 -23.96 -9.86 2.34
C ALA A 103 -25.06 -8.85 1.95
N GLU A 104 -24.90 -7.56 2.26
CA GLU A 104 -25.78 -6.47 1.86
C GLU A 104 -25.65 -6.09 0.36
N GLY A 105 -24.66 -6.61 -0.35
CA GLY A 105 -24.42 -6.31 -1.77
C GLY A 105 -23.74 -4.96 -2.04
N LYS A 106 -23.38 -4.21 -0.99
CA LYS A 106 -22.68 -2.91 -1.09
C LYS A 106 -21.23 -3.05 -1.52
N VAL A 107 -20.62 -4.20 -1.22
CA VAL A 107 -19.23 -4.52 -1.57
C VAL A 107 -19.17 -5.91 -2.20
N ARG A 108 -18.37 -6.11 -3.24
CA ARG A 108 -18.17 -7.45 -3.85
C ARG A 108 -17.00 -8.22 -3.26
N HIS A 109 -15.88 -7.55 -3.03
CA HIS A 109 -14.64 -8.16 -2.56
C HIS A 109 -13.97 -7.34 -1.48
N LEU A 110 -13.25 -8.04 -0.59
CA LEU A 110 -12.54 -7.43 0.53
C LEU A 110 -11.04 -7.39 0.28
N GLY A 111 -10.40 -6.30 0.67
CA GLY A 111 -8.96 -6.14 0.63
C GLY A 111 -8.39 -5.65 1.96
N LEU A 112 -7.10 -5.89 2.17
CA LEU A 112 -6.34 -5.30 3.26
C LEU A 112 -5.17 -4.49 2.72
N SER A 113 -4.74 -3.49 3.47
CA SER A 113 -3.54 -2.74 3.15
C SER A 113 -2.61 -2.75 4.35
N GLU A 114 -1.35 -3.12 4.10
CA GLU A 114 -0.26 -3.05 5.06
C GLU A 114 -0.52 -3.88 6.33
N ALA A 115 -1.12 -5.06 6.15
CA ALA A 115 -1.36 -6.04 7.19
C ALA A 115 -0.20 -7.03 7.30
N ALA A 116 0.14 -7.42 8.53
CA ALA A 116 1.15 -8.44 8.80
C ALA A 116 0.65 -9.85 8.44
N PRO A 117 1.55 -10.82 8.16
CA PRO A 117 1.19 -12.20 7.81
C PRO A 117 0.17 -12.87 8.74
N ALA A 118 0.36 -12.76 10.05
CA ALA A 118 -0.57 -13.31 11.04
C ALA A 118 -1.95 -12.66 10.98
N THR A 119 -2.01 -11.33 10.82
CA THR A 119 -3.26 -10.59 10.66
C THR A 119 -3.98 -10.98 9.37
N ILE A 120 -3.26 -11.18 8.26
CA ILE A 120 -3.83 -11.62 6.99
C ILE A 120 -4.53 -12.98 7.14
N ARG A 121 -3.87 -13.95 7.80
CA ARG A 121 -4.45 -15.29 8.02
C ARG A 121 -5.72 -15.22 8.86
N ARG A 122 -5.70 -14.45 9.95
CA ARG A 122 -6.86 -14.25 10.83
C ARG A 122 -8.02 -13.59 10.10
N ALA A 123 -7.76 -12.53 9.35
CA ALA A 123 -8.75 -11.86 8.51
C ALA A 123 -9.38 -12.83 7.48
N HIS A 124 -8.54 -13.56 6.75
CA HIS A 124 -8.98 -14.48 5.70
C HIS A 124 -9.82 -15.64 6.24
N ALA A 125 -9.60 -16.04 7.50
CA ALA A 125 -10.43 -17.05 8.17
C ALA A 125 -11.85 -16.55 8.49
N VAL A 126 -12.05 -15.23 8.65
CA VAL A 126 -13.39 -14.64 8.86
C VAL A 126 -14.14 -14.48 7.55
N HIS A 127 -13.47 -13.88 6.55
CA HIS A 127 -14.01 -13.77 5.20
C HIS A 127 -12.87 -13.76 4.18
N PRO A 128 -13.00 -14.42 3.01
CA PRO A 128 -11.98 -14.41 1.97
C PRO A 128 -11.50 -13.00 1.62
N ILE A 129 -10.21 -12.74 1.85
CA ILE A 129 -9.53 -11.53 1.40
C ILE A 129 -9.06 -11.73 -0.03
N THR A 130 -9.48 -10.84 -0.93
CA THR A 130 -9.18 -10.94 -2.37
C THR A 130 -7.83 -10.33 -2.73
N ALA A 131 -7.45 -9.24 -2.05
CA ALA A 131 -6.21 -8.53 -2.36
C ALA A 131 -5.52 -7.95 -1.11
N LEU A 132 -4.19 -7.99 -1.10
CA LEU A 132 -3.34 -7.27 -0.17
C LEU A 132 -2.58 -6.17 -0.91
N GLN A 133 -2.70 -4.94 -0.44
CA GLN A 133 -1.91 -3.81 -0.90
C GLN A 133 -0.77 -3.52 0.06
N THR A 134 0.48 -3.48 -0.42
CA THR A 134 1.67 -3.22 0.43
C THR A 134 2.76 -2.54 -0.39
N GLU A 135 3.61 -1.72 0.25
CA GLU A 135 4.74 -1.10 -0.44
C GLU A 135 5.68 -2.19 -0.96
N TYR A 136 6.00 -2.17 -2.25
CA TYR A 136 6.99 -3.07 -2.81
C TYR A 136 7.70 -2.45 -4.01
N SER A 137 9.02 -2.39 -3.93
CA SER A 137 9.88 -1.84 -4.97
C SER A 137 11.32 -2.33 -4.80
N LEU A 138 12.25 -1.86 -5.63
CA LEU A 138 13.68 -2.12 -5.40
C LEU A 138 14.21 -1.56 -4.06
N TRP A 139 13.47 -0.64 -3.44
CA TRP A 139 13.80 -0.08 -2.13
C TRP A 139 13.10 -0.76 -0.96
N SER A 140 11.95 -1.39 -1.19
CA SER A 140 11.11 -1.96 -0.14
C SER A 140 10.84 -3.41 -0.53
N ARG A 141 11.65 -4.32 0.05
CA ARG A 141 11.66 -5.76 -0.26
C ARG A 141 11.23 -6.61 0.94
N GLU A 142 10.90 -6.00 2.06
CA GLU A 142 10.36 -6.63 3.27
C GLU A 142 9.16 -7.55 2.96
N PRO A 143 8.29 -7.29 1.96
CA PRO A 143 7.27 -8.26 1.59
C PRO A 143 7.78 -9.64 1.16
N GLU A 144 9.04 -9.75 0.71
CA GLU A 144 9.63 -11.02 0.27
C GLU A 144 9.90 -11.98 1.43
N ASP A 145 10.05 -11.47 2.66
CA ASP A 145 10.37 -12.29 3.84
C ASP A 145 9.25 -13.29 4.14
N GLU A 146 8.01 -12.81 4.24
CA GLU A 146 6.87 -13.66 4.59
C GLU A 146 5.55 -13.28 3.90
N ILE A 147 5.34 -12.01 3.56
CA ILE A 147 4.07 -11.54 3.00
C ILE A 147 3.76 -12.23 1.66
N LEU A 148 4.73 -12.25 0.73
CA LEU A 148 4.53 -12.85 -0.60
C LEU A 148 4.23 -14.34 -0.55
N ARG A 149 4.84 -15.05 0.42
CA ARG A 149 4.53 -16.46 0.69
C ARG A 149 3.10 -16.60 1.22
N THR A 150 2.74 -15.81 2.23
CA THR A 150 1.43 -15.87 2.90
C THR A 150 0.28 -15.61 1.94
N VAL A 151 0.38 -14.55 1.12
CA VAL A 151 -0.68 -14.25 0.13
C VAL A 151 -0.78 -15.32 -0.94
N ARG A 152 0.33 -15.95 -1.33
CA ARG A 152 0.33 -17.05 -2.30
C ARG A 152 -0.36 -18.30 -1.76
N GLU A 153 -0.03 -18.70 -0.54
CA GLU A 153 -0.65 -19.85 0.15
C GLU A 153 -2.17 -19.69 0.27
N LEU A 154 -2.64 -18.46 0.52
CA LEU A 154 -4.07 -18.14 0.70
C LEU A 154 -4.78 -17.76 -0.61
N GLY A 155 -4.10 -17.77 -1.76
CA GLY A 155 -4.69 -17.38 -3.04
C GLY A 155 -5.07 -15.89 -3.16
N ILE A 156 -4.43 -15.02 -2.36
CA ILE A 156 -4.69 -13.57 -2.30
C ILE A 156 -3.84 -12.84 -3.36
N GLY A 157 -4.45 -11.91 -4.10
CA GLY A 157 -3.73 -11.05 -5.04
C GLY A 157 -2.81 -10.05 -4.34
N PHE A 158 -1.60 -9.82 -4.87
CA PHE A 158 -0.67 -8.83 -4.32
C PHE A 158 -0.63 -7.56 -5.17
N VAL A 159 -0.93 -6.42 -4.55
CA VAL A 159 -1.03 -5.10 -5.21
C VAL A 159 0.07 -4.17 -4.68
N PRO A 160 1.22 -4.05 -5.36
CA PRO A 160 2.30 -3.20 -4.88
C PRO A 160 1.96 -1.73 -5.09
N TYR A 161 2.06 -0.92 -4.03
CA TYR A 161 2.08 0.53 -4.18
C TYR A 161 3.51 1.08 -4.14
N SER A 162 3.68 2.28 -4.70
CA SER A 162 4.99 2.91 -4.91
C SER A 162 6.03 2.03 -5.63
N PRO A 163 5.67 1.28 -6.69
CA PRO A 163 6.62 0.38 -7.38
C PRO A 163 7.83 1.12 -7.96
N LEU A 164 7.68 2.43 -8.26
CA LEU A 164 8.74 3.31 -8.73
C LEU A 164 9.47 4.06 -7.59
N GLY A 165 9.38 3.57 -6.35
CA GLY A 165 10.05 4.16 -5.19
C GLY A 165 9.62 5.62 -4.96
N ARG A 166 8.30 5.88 -5.01
CA ARG A 166 7.73 7.25 -4.87
C ARG A 166 8.34 8.25 -5.87
N GLY A 167 8.65 7.78 -7.07
CA GLY A 167 9.24 8.57 -8.16
C GLY A 167 10.77 8.53 -8.23
N PHE A 168 11.46 8.05 -7.20
CA PHE A 168 12.92 8.03 -7.18
C PHE A 168 13.54 7.12 -8.25
N LEU A 169 12.93 5.96 -8.49
CA LEU A 169 13.45 4.96 -9.44
C LEU A 169 13.30 5.42 -10.90
N THR A 170 12.56 6.50 -11.16
CA THR A 170 12.47 7.12 -12.49
C THR A 170 13.79 7.77 -12.93
N GLY A 171 14.65 8.15 -11.98
CA GLY A 171 15.88 8.89 -12.28
C GLY A 171 15.74 10.41 -12.24
N ARG A 172 14.52 10.95 -12.08
CA ARG A 172 14.24 12.39 -12.12
C ARG A 172 14.68 13.12 -10.86
N ILE A 173 14.51 12.50 -9.70
CA ILE A 173 14.91 13.07 -8.41
C ILE A 173 16.41 12.83 -8.20
N ARG A 174 17.16 13.91 -8.11
CA ARG A 174 18.62 14.00 -7.96
C ARG A 174 19.00 14.88 -6.76
N THR A 175 18.16 15.84 -6.41
CA THR A 175 18.25 16.64 -5.18
C THR A 175 16.86 16.77 -4.54
N VAL A 176 16.81 17.29 -3.31
CA VAL A 176 15.52 17.63 -2.65
C VAL A 176 14.82 18.76 -3.40
N ASP A 177 15.56 19.64 -4.06
CA ASP A 177 15.04 20.79 -4.81
C ASP A 177 14.29 20.40 -6.09
N ASP A 178 14.42 19.14 -6.53
CA ASP A 178 13.59 18.58 -7.61
C ASP A 178 12.14 18.30 -7.16
N LEU A 179 11.79 18.59 -5.90
CA LEU A 179 10.47 18.40 -5.30
C LEU A 179 9.85 19.75 -4.95
N ASP A 180 8.55 19.90 -5.24
CA ASP A 180 7.76 21.07 -4.85
C ASP A 180 7.84 21.31 -3.33
N ASP A 181 7.77 22.57 -2.89
CA ASP A 181 8.00 22.97 -1.49
C ASP A 181 7.07 22.29 -0.48
N ASP A 182 5.85 21.95 -0.89
CA ASP A 182 4.85 21.27 -0.06
C ASP A 182 4.86 19.74 -0.20
N ASP A 183 5.81 19.17 -0.95
CA ASP A 183 5.90 17.73 -1.18
C ASP A 183 6.34 16.98 0.08
N PHE A 184 5.51 16.04 0.55
CA PHE A 184 5.80 15.24 1.75
C PHE A 184 7.13 14.46 1.67
N ARG A 185 7.62 14.14 0.47
CA ARG A 185 8.90 13.44 0.27
C ARG A 185 10.08 14.27 0.79
N ARG A 186 9.94 15.59 0.86
CA ARG A 186 10.94 16.50 1.46
C ARG A 186 11.12 16.27 2.96
N PHE A 187 10.26 15.51 3.62
CA PHE A 187 10.40 15.11 5.03
C PHE A 187 10.66 13.62 5.21
N ASN A 188 10.71 12.84 4.12
CA ASN A 188 10.95 11.42 4.18
C ASN A 188 12.47 11.15 4.29
N PRO A 189 12.95 10.39 5.29
CA PRO A 189 14.38 10.12 5.50
C PRO A 189 15.12 9.59 4.27
N ARG A 190 14.43 8.86 3.38
CA ARG A 190 15.02 8.30 2.14
C ARG A 190 15.43 9.37 1.12
N PHE A 191 14.89 10.58 1.24
CA PHE A 191 15.15 11.73 0.38
C PHE A 191 16.01 12.80 1.08
N GLN A 192 16.50 12.55 2.30
CA GLN A 192 17.29 13.53 3.06
C GLN A 192 18.78 13.27 2.98
N GLY A 193 19.57 14.35 2.92
CA GLY A 193 21.03 14.35 3.11
C GLY A 193 21.77 13.18 2.47
N ASP A 194 22.57 12.48 3.28
CA ASP A 194 23.39 11.36 2.85
C ASP A 194 22.58 10.15 2.37
N ASN A 195 21.35 9.97 2.84
CA ASN A 195 20.47 8.89 2.37
C ASN A 195 20.12 9.08 0.90
N LEU A 196 19.77 10.31 0.49
CA LEU A 196 19.47 10.60 -0.92
C LEU A 196 20.72 10.34 -1.79
N GLN A 197 21.88 10.83 -1.37
CA GLN A 197 23.12 10.66 -2.12
C GLN A 197 23.53 9.18 -2.21
N GLY A 198 23.45 8.46 -1.10
CA GLY A 198 23.64 7.02 -1.05
C GLY A 198 22.70 6.31 -2.00
N ASN A 199 21.40 6.59 -1.94
CA ASN A 199 20.41 5.99 -2.82
C ASN A 199 20.70 6.26 -4.31
N ILE A 200 21.13 7.48 -4.68
CA ILE A 200 21.47 7.83 -6.07
C ILE A 200 22.65 7.01 -6.55
N ARG A 201 23.69 6.83 -5.73
CA ARG A 201 24.85 5.99 -6.05
C ARG A 201 24.42 4.55 -6.35
N HIS A 202 23.62 3.95 -5.48
CA HIS A 202 23.11 2.58 -5.68
C HIS A 202 22.23 2.46 -6.94
N ARG A 203 21.38 3.45 -7.24
CA ARG A 203 20.57 3.46 -8.47
C ARG A 203 21.43 3.54 -9.74
N ARG A 204 22.49 4.34 -9.72
CA ARG A 204 23.42 4.49 -10.85
C ARG A 204 24.21 3.21 -11.09
N GLY A 205 24.72 2.57 -10.03
CA GLY A 205 25.36 1.26 -10.12
C GLY A 205 24.48 0.23 -10.82
N ARG A 206 23.19 0.15 -10.45
CA ARG A 206 22.23 -0.75 -11.10
C ARG A 206 21.89 -0.43 -12.56
N ARG A 207 22.01 0.83 -13.01
CA ARG A 207 21.87 1.14 -14.45
C ARG A 207 23.04 0.60 -15.26
N HIS A 208 24.23 0.53 -14.66
CA HIS A 208 25.37 -0.16 -15.25
C HIS A 208 25.15 -1.69 -15.21
N ASP A 209 24.62 -2.25 -14.12
CA ASP A 209 24.39 -3.71 -13.99
C ASP A 209 23.24 -4.25 -14.87
N ARG A 210 22.16 -3.49 -15.08
CA ARG A 210 21.04 -3.88 -15.95
C ARG A 210 21.35 -3.82 -17.44
N ALA A 211 22.42 -3.14 -17.83
CA ALA A 211 22.96 -3.30 -19.18
C ALA A 211 23.54 -4.72 -19.38
N GLY A 212 23.82 -5.47 -18.31
CA GLY A 212 24.47 -6.79 -18.35
C GLY A 212 23.61 -8.03 -18.04
N SER A 213 22.36 -7.90 -17.53
CA SER A 213 21.53 -9.07 -17.18
C SER A 213 20.12 -9.04 -17.79
N ARG A 214 19.90 -9.84 -18.84
CA ARG A 214 18.57 -10.20 -19.34
C ARG A 214 18.25 -11.66 -18.98
N GLY A 215 17.87 -11.90 -17.74
CA GLY A 215 17.17 -13.13 -17.38
C GLY A 215 15.73 -13.08 -17.90
N ARG A 216 15.30 -14.10 -18.67
CA ARG A 216 13.88 -14.29 -18.97
C ARG A 216 13.11 -14.46 -17.65
N PRO A 217 11.92 -13.85 -17.48
CA PRO A 217 11.12 -14.10 -16.29
C PRO A 217 10.73 -15.58 -16.24
N GLY A 218 11.14 -16.27 -15.17
CA GLY A 218 10.72 -17.64 -14.88
C GLY A 218 9.23 -17.73 -14.55
N PRO A 219 8.64 -18.95 -14.61
CA PRO A 219 7.20 -19.18 -14.55
C PRO A 219 6.53 -18.86 -13.19
N ASP A 220 7.30 -18.57 -12.13
CA ASP A 220 6.81 -18.49 -10.74
C ASP A 220 6.53 -17.06 -10.20
N ARG A 221 6.29 -16.07 -11.07
CA ARG A 221 5.94 -14.73 -10.58
C ARG A 221 4.47 -14.68 -10.13
N PRO A 222 4.18 -14.17 -8.91
CA PRO A 222 2.80 -13.97 -8.49
C PRO A 222 2.05 -13.05 -9.47
N ARG A 223 0.72 -13.17 -9.52
CA ARG A 223 -0.11 -12.20 -10.25
C ARG A 223 -0.02 -10.85 -9.53
N VAL A 224 0.89 -10.01 -10.01
CA VAL A 224 1.16 -8.67 -9.48
C VAL A 224 0.46 -7.65 -10.38
N ALA A 225 -0.45 -6.86 -9.83
CA ALA A 225 -1.08 -5.74 -10.52
C ALA A 225 -0.53 -4.43 -9.93
N PRO A 226 0.47 -3.77 -10.56
CA PRO A 226 1.05 -2.56 -10.01
C PRO A 226 0.11 -1.37 -10.11
N LEU A 227 0.15 -0.50 -9.09
CA LEU A 227 -0.51 0.81 -9.15
C LEU A 227 0.50 1.92 -9.43
N GLU A 228 0.40 2.49 -10.64
CA GLU A 228 1.14 3.69 -11.01
C GLU A 228 0.24 4.92 -10.90
N GLY A 229 0.69 5.90 -10.10
CA GLY A 229 0.02 7.20 -10.04
C GLY A 229 0.46 8.08 -11.21
N HIS A 230 -0.50 8.67 -11.92
CA HIS A 230 -0.22 9.68 -12.94
C HIS A 230 -0.93 10.99 -12.57
N ARG A 231 -0.19 12.10 -12.50
CA ARG A 231 -0.76 13.44 -12.34
C ARG A 231 -0.94 14.18 -13.68
N HIS A 232 -0.25 13.76 -14.75
CA HIS A 232 -0.38 14.28 -16.13
C HIS A 232 0.22 13.30 -17.16
N ARG A 233 -0.33 13.25 -18.40
CA ARG A 233 0.29 12.56 -19.57
C ARG A 233 0.94 13.59 -20.51
N PRO A 234 2.23 13.47 -20.87
CA PRO A 234 2.78 14.07 -22.09
C PRO A 234 2.77 13.07 -23.27
N HIS A 235 2.66 13.57 -24.50
CA HIS A 235 2.65 12.79 -25.76
C HIS A 235 3.96 12.01 -26.02
N PRO A 236 3.94 10.84 -26.71
CA PRO A 236 5.16 10.06 -26.93
C PRO A 236 5.79 10.33 -28.31
N ARG A 237 7.12 10.52 -28.35
CA ARG A 237 7.94 10.14 -29.51
C ARG A 237 9.35 9.67 -29.11
N HIS A 238 9.77 8.65 -29.85
CA HIS A 238 11.11 8.11 -30.11
C HIS A 238 11.69 6.99 -29.22
N GLU A 239 11.75 5.80 -29.85
CA GLU A 239 12.58 4.64 -29.54
C GLU A 239 14.06 4.93 -29.80
N ALA A 240 14.96 4.24 -29.09
CA ALA A 240 16.38 4.13 -29.44
C ALA A 240 16.89 2.68 -29.23
N PRO A 241 17.87 2.20 -30.04
CA PRO A 241 18.25 0.79 -30.12
C PRO A 241 19.46 0.39 -29.25
N ALA A 242 19.74 -0.92 -29.21
CA ALA A 242 20.63 -1.63 -28.28
C ALA A 242 22.10 -1.79 -28.74
N LEU A 243 23.01 -2.06 -27.79
CA LEU A 243 24.43 -2.46 -27.96
C LEU A 243 24.86 -3.56 -26.92
N PRO A 244 26.02 -4.26 -27.11
CA PRO A 244 26.35 -5.62 -26.59
C PRO A 244 27.19 -5.68 -25.27
N PRO A 245 27.57 -6.89 -24.72
CA PRO A 245 27.57 -7.17 -23.27
C PRO A 245 28.91 -7.48 -22.55
N SER A 246 28.86 -7.49 -21.20
CA SER A 246 29.54 -8.34 -20.16
C SER A 246 29.67 -7.51 -18.87
N GLY A 247 29.66 -7.97 -17.60
CA GLY A 247 29.47 -9.22 -16.87
C GLY A 247 29.84 -8.96 -15.38
N VAL A 248 29.35 -9.79 -14.44
CA VAL A 248 29.72 -9.95 -13.00
C VAL A 248 28.84 -9.26 -11.92
N GLU A 249 28.51 -10.03 -10.86
CA GLU A 249 27.53 -9.82 -9.77
C GLU A 249 28.12 -9.23 -8.46
N GLY A 250 27.26 -8.59 -7.65
CA GLY A 250 27.53 -8.23 -6.24
C GLY A 250 26.24 -7.94 -5.42
N SER A 251 26.17 -8.39 -4.17
CA SER A 251 25.00 -8.24 -3.26
C SER A 251 25.01 -6.92 -2.47
N LEU A 252 23.82 -6.45 -2.04
CA LEU A 252 23.67 -5.25 -1.20
C LEU A 252 23.59 -5.60 0.29
N VAL A 253 24.20 -4.75 1.11
CA VAL A 253 23.94 -4.60 2.54
C VAL A 253 22.87 -3.50 2.72
N ALA A 254 21.75 -3.83 3.36
CA ALA A 254 20.75 -2.85 3.77
C ALA A 254 20.89 -2.58 5.28
N GLN A 255 21.24 -1.35 5.65
CA GLN A 255 21.17 -0.87 7.02
C GLN A 255 19.84 -0.13 7.25
N GLY A 256 19.16 -0.48 8.35
CA GLY A 256 18.24 0.40 9.06
C GLY A 256 16.80 0.47 8.54
N SER A 257 16.00 -0.57 8.78
CA SER A 257 14.53 -0.46 8.83
C SER A 257 14.14 0.47 9.99
N LEU A 258 13.73 1.71 9.68
CA LEU A 258 13.01 2.54 10.64
C LEU A 258 11.64 1.91 10.89
N ARG A 259 11.52 1.27 12.05
CA ARG A 259 10.27 0.77 12.61
C ARG A 259 9.40 1.98 12.99
N ASP A 260 8.11 1.93 12.67
CA ASP A 260 7.12 2.57 13.52
C ASP A 260 7.11 1.79 14.84
N ASP A 261 7.58 2.44 15.91
CA ASP A 261 7.96 1.81 17.17
C ASP A 261 6.77 1.33 18.04
N ASN A 262 5.61 1.04 17.44
CA ASN A 262 4.39 0.71 18.19
C ASN A 262 4.04 -0.78 18.26
N GLN A 263 5.00 -1.67 17.99
CA GLN A 263 4.78 -3.13 18.04
C GLN A 263 5.94 -3.89 18.71
N ARG A 264 6.21 -3.60 19.98
CA ARG A 264 6.95 -4.56 20.84
C ARG A 264 5.96 -5.40 21.64
N PRO A 265 6.09 -6.75 21.66
CA PRO A 265 5.33 -7.59 22.56
C PRO A 265 5.83 -7.39 24.00
N LEU A 266 4.90 -7.16 24.93
CA LEU A 266 5.15 -7.26 26.36
C LEU A 266 5.39 -8.75 26.70
N THR A 267 6.63 -9.20 26.59
CA THR A 267 7.02 -10.49 27.17
C THR A 267 7.22 -10.31 28.66
N GLY A 268 6.25 -10.76 29.45
CA GLY A 268 6.40 -10.93 30.89
C GLY A 268 7.49 -11.95 31.21
N ARG A 269 8.37 -11.58 32.14
CA ARG A 269 9.08 -12.56 32.97
C ARG A 269 8.54 -12.43 34.39
N GLY A 270 7.83 -13.45 34.82
CA GLY A 270 7.54 -13.70 36.22
C GLY A 270 8.74 -14.33 36.93
N GLY A 271 8.75 -14.15 38.25
CA GLY A 271 9.68 -14.72 39.23
C GLY A 271 10.18 -13.61 40.15
N GLY A 272 9.92 -13.56 41.45
CA GLY A 272 9.20 -14.45 42.36
C GLY A 272 9.62 -14.05 43.79
N GLY A 273 8.64 -13.88 44.69
CA GLY A 273 8.74 -14.13 46.14
C GLY A 273 9.53 -13.20 47.06
N ALA A 274 8.80 -12.48 47.93
CA ALA A 274 8.92 -12.47 49.42
C ALA A 274 8.18 -11.23 49.98
N ARG A 275 6.96 -11.32 50.53
CA ARG A 275 6.53 -11.65 51.91
C ARG A 275 6.92 -10.63 53.02
N LEU A 276 5.87 -10.15 53.71
CA LEU A 276 5.76 -9.58 55.08
C LEU A 276 6.28 -8.14 55.25
N GLY A 277 5.66 -7.17 55.92
CA GLY A 277 4.49 -7.04 56.82
C GLY A 277 4.36 -5.53 57.20
N PRO A 278 3.47 -5.11 58.13
CA PRO A 278 2.70 -3.86 58.00
C PRO A 278 3.17 -2.68 58.87
N SER A 279 2.83 -1.46 58.46
CA SER A 279 2.19 -0.38 59.25
C SER A 279 1.77 0.74 58.31
#